data_AF-A0A534L8X6-F1
#
_entry.id   AF-A0A534L8X6-F1
#
_cell.length_a   1.000
_cell.length_b   1.000
_cell.length_c   1.000
_cell.angle_alpha   90.00
_cell.angle_beta   90.00
_cell.angle_gamma   90.00
#
_symmetry.space_group_name_H-M   'P 1'
#
loop_
_entity.id
_entity.type
_entity.pdbx_description
1 polymer ?
#
loop_
_entity_poly.entity_id
_entity_poly.type
_entity_poly.pdbx_seq_one_letter_code
_entity_poly.pdbx_strand_id
1 'polypeptide(L)'
;MRDADAFDDTAFLGLARSAKRDPYRLSLFAHHLDPDERPLIVLPVQGGTLVVTDDRLLELRAHLEVHGAWNVKQFQGYAVHQAIERRAVHEVSHTVKPAEDAVGNRRTEDRLLLTTDGGPAEFLVSKGPDATLSDDDFTVFRNAVLGLQPK
;
A
#
# COMPACT_ATOMS: atom_id res chain seq x y z
N MET A 1 9.10 -9.76 -19.41
CA MET A 1 9.13 -9.09 -18.09
C MET A 1 7.70 -8.61 -17.86
N ARG A 2 7.10 -8.81 -16.69
CA ARG A 2 5.80 -8.14 -16.44
C ARG A 2 6.12 -6.69 -16.19
N ASP A 3 5.56 -5.84 -17.03
CA ASP A 3 6.01 -4.47 -17.21
C ASP A 3 5.07 -3.47 -16.50
N ALA A 4 5.50 -2.21 -16.45
CA ALA A 4 4.74 -1.13 -15.82
C ALA A 4 3.33 -0.96 -16.40
N ASP A 5 3.10 -1.42 -17.63
CA ASP A 5 1.83 -1.39 -18.36
C ASP A 5 0.69 -2.12 -17.62
N ALA A 6 1.01 -3.07 -16.74
CA ALA A 6 0.01 -3.70 -15.87
C ALA A 6 -0.75 -2.69 -14.99
N PHE A 7 -0.18 -1.50 -14.77
CA PHE A 7 -0.71 -0.45 -13.90
C PHE A 7 -1.38 0.71 -14.64
N ASP A 8 -1.65 0.60 -15.94
CA ASP A 8 -2.21 1.70 -16.73
C ASP A 8 -3.55 2.19 -16.19
N ASP A 9 -4.44 1.24 -15.85
CA ASP A 9 -5.76 1.47 -15.27
C ASP A 9 -5.77 1.53 -13.73
N THR A 10 -4.60 1.48 -13.08
CA THR A 10 -4.50 1.52 -11.62
C THR A 10 -4.72 2.93 -11.05
N ALA A 11 -5.53 3.02 -10.00
CA ALA A 11 -5.67 4.23 -9.21
C ALA A 11 -4.49 4.39 -8.24
N PHE A 12 -3.90 5.58 -8.23
CA PHE A 12 -2.79 5.93 -7.35
C PHE A 12 -3.29 6.86 -6.26
N LEU A 13 -3.37 6.36 -5.04
CA LEU A 13 -3.97 7.07 -3.90
C LEU A 13 -2.88 7.53 -2.92
N GLY A 14 -3.19 8.56 -2.11
CA GLY A 14 -2.27 9.05 -1.07
C GLY A 14 -0.94 9.61 -1.62
N LEU A 15 -0.91 9.95 -2.91
CA LEU A 15 0.22 10.60 -3.55
C LEU A 15 -0.11 12.08 -3.78
N ALA A 16 0.92 12.94 -3.70
CA ALA A 16 0.79 14.29 -4.23
C ALA A 16 0.36 14.22 -5.70
N ARG A 17 -0.53 15.13 -6.14
CA ARG A 17 -1.04 15.19 -7.53
C ARG A 17 0.07 15.22 -8.61
N SER A 18 1.29 15.55 -8.23
CA SER A 18 2.49 15.61 -9.09
C SER A 18 3.40 14.38 -9.01
N ALA A 19 3.08 13.38 -8.19
CA ALA A 19 3.90 12.17 -8.07
C ALA A 19 3.90 11.41 -9.40
N LYS A 20 5.07 11.32 -10.03
CA LYS A 20 5.22 10.59 -11.28
C LYS A 20 5.08 9.09 -11.04
N ARG A 21 4.30 8.43 -11.90
CA ARG A 21 4.35 6.97 -12.08
C ARG A 21 5.78 6.63 -12.52
N ASP A 22 6.53 5.93 -11.68
CA ASP A 22 7.89 5.50 -11.98
C ASP A 22 7.83 4.09 -12.59
N PRO A 23 8.07 3.93 -13.90
CA PRO A 23 7.94 2.63 -14.56
C PRO A 23 8.88 1.55 -13.99
N TYR A 24 10.06 1.95 -13.51
CA TYR A 24 11.00 1.00 -12.90
C TYR A 24 10.47 0.48 -11.57
N ARG A 25 9.90 1.36 -10.74
CA ARG A 25 9.30 0.92 -9.48
C ARG A 25 8.06 0.03 -9.70
N LEU A 26 7.23 0.39 -10.69
CA LEU A 26 6.04 -0.40 -11.03
C LEU A 26 6.39 -1.78 -11.56
N SER A 27 7.45 -1.91 -12.39
CA SER A 27 7.89 -3.22 -12.82
C SER A 27 8.32 -4.10 -11.63
N LEU A 28 8.99 -3.54 -10.62
CA LEU A 28 9.33 -4.28 -9.39
C LEU A 28 8.10 -4.77 -8.62
N PHE A 29 6.99 -4.02 -8.64
CA PHE A 29 5.73 -4.47 -8.05
C PHE A 29 5.06 -5.56 -8.90
N ALA A 30 5.10 -5.42 -10.23
CA ALA A 30 4.54 -6.38 -11.18
C ALA A 30 5.12 -7.81 -11.05
N HIS A 31 6.34 -7.94 -10.53
CA HIS A 31 6.98 -9.24 -10.28
C HIS A 31 6.22 -10.11 -9.25
N HIS A 32 5.39 -9.49 -8.41
CA HIS A 32 4.62 -10.18 -7.36
C HIS A 32 3.18 -10.48 -7.75
N LEU A 33 2.74 -10.03 -8.94
CA LEU A 33 1.40 -10.30 -9.44
C LEU A 33 1.35 -11.68 -10.10
N ASP A 34 0.19 -12.31 -10.13
CA ASP A 34 -0.08 -13.48 -10.98
C ASP A 34 -0.34 -13.07 -12.45
N PRO A 35 -0.27 -14.00 -13.44
CA PRO A 35 -0.36 -13.65 -14.87
C PRO A 35 -1.59 -12.85 -15.28
N ASP A 36 -2.73 -13.18 -14.68
CA ASP A 36 -4.01 -12.59 -15.02
C ASP A 36 -4.50 -11.61 -13.94
N GLU A 37 -3.69 -11.38 -12.89
CA GLU A 37 -4.02 -10.52 -11.77
C GLU A 37 -3.85 -9.05 -12.14
N ARG A 38 -4.89 -8.25 -11.89
CA ARG A 38 -4.97 -6.85 -12.30
C ARG A 38 -4.85 -5.93 -11.08
N PRO A 39 -3.84 -5.04 -11.04
CA PRO A 39 -3.72 -4.06 -9.97
C PRO A 39 -4.79 -2.97 -10.13
N LEU A 40 -5.60 -2.79 -9.08
CA LEU A 40 -6.66 -1.79 -8.99
C LEU A 40 -6.16 -0.52 -8.31
N ILE A 41 -5.36 -0.66 -7.24
CA ILE A 41 -4.85 0.47 -6.45
C ILE A 41 -3.38 0.28 -6.09
N VAL A 42 -2.64 1.39 -6.13
CA VAL A 42 -1.35 1.53 -5.45
C VAL A 42 -1.49 2.63 -4.39
N LEU A 43 -1.24 2.26 -3.13
CA LEU A 43 -1.27 3.17 -1.98
C LEU A 43 0.06 3.08 -1.21
N PRO A 44 0.85 4.16 -1.14
CA PRO A 44 2.00 4.21 -0.25
C PRO A 44 1.54 4.06 1.21
N VAL A 45 2.25 3.22 1.97
CA VAL A 45 2.05 3.05 3.40
C VAL A 45 3.40 3.20 4.11
N GLN A 46 3.38 3.43 5.42
CA GLN A 46 4.60 3.58 6.19
C GLN A 46 5.46 2.31 6.10
N GLY A 47 6.65 2.46 5.54
CA GLY A 47 7.61 1.36 5.36
C GLY A 47 7.38 0.50 4.12
N GLY A 48 6.41 0.82 3.26
CA GLY A 48 6.09 0.00 2.10
C GLY A 48 5.09 0.60 1.11
N THR A 49 4.41 -0.27 0.40
CA THR A 49 3.36 0.05 -0.57
C THR A 49 2.31 -1.05 -0.52
N LEU A 50 1.05 -0.67 -0.37
CA LEU A 50 -0.08 -1.57 -0.49
C LEU A 50 -0.57 -1.57 -1.93
N VAL A 51 -0.56 -2.75 -2.56
CA VAL A 51 -1.14 -2.98 -3.88
C VAL A 51 -2.44 -3.75 -3.69
N VAL A 52 -3.56 -3.18 -4.14
CA VAL A 52 -4.84 -3.88 -4.18
C VAL A 52 -5.05 -4.38 -5.60
N THR A 53 -5.32 -5.67 -5.76
CA THR A 53 -5.62 -6.30 -7.03
C THR A 53 -7.08 -6.75 -7.08
N ASP A 54 -7.49 -7.32 -8.20
CA ASP A 54 -8.80 -7.94 -8.35
C ASP A 54 -8.97 -9.23 -7.52
N ASP A 55 -7.88 -9.82 -7.01
CA ASP A 55 -7.91 -11.04 -6.19
C ASP A 55 -7.46 -10.85 -4.74
N ARG A 56 -6.45 -10.01 -4.48
CA ARG A 56 -5.80 -9.89 -3.16
C ARG A 56 -5.20 -8.51 -2.91
N LEU A 57 -4.80 -8.29 -1.66
CA LEU A 57 -4.02 -7.15 -1.23
C LEU A 57 -2.61 -7.62 -0.90
N LEU A 58 -1.61 -6.89 -1.39
CA LEU A 58 -0.20 -7.18 -1.20
C LEU A 58 0.48 -5.99 -0.51
N GLU A 59 0.99 -6.19 0.71
CA GLU A 59 1.87 -5.23 1.34
C GLU A 59 3.32 -5.50 0.91
N LEU A 60 3.86 -4.62 0.09
CA LEU A 60 5.22 -4.71 -0.43
C LEU A 60 6.15 -3.82 0.39
N ARG A 61 7.24 -4.39 0.91
CA ARG A 61 8.27 -3.64 1.64
C ARG A 61 9.61 -3.74 0.94
N ALA A 62 10.41 -2.68 1.05
CA ALA A 62 11.75 -2.66 0.49
C ALA A 62 12.60 -3.75 1.14
N HIS A 63 13.15 -4.65 0.33
CA HIS A 63 14.08 -5.68 0.78
C HIS A 63 15.50 -5.11 0.73
N LEU A 64 16.10 -4.98 1.92
CA LEU A 64 17.46 -4.46 2.10
C LEU A 64 18.34 -5.58 2.65
N GLU A 65 19.34 -5.99 1.88
CA GLU A 65 20.37 -6.93 2.34
C GLU A 65 21.57 -6.17 2.90
N VAL A 66 22.13 -6.66 4.00
CA VAL A 66 23.32 -6.07 4.61
C VAL A 66 24.56 -6.78 4.07
N HIS A 67 25.47 -6.04 3.44
CA HIS A 67 26.73 -6.56 2.95
C HIS A 67 27.95 -5.95 3.68
N GLY A 68 28.90 -6.81 4.02
CA GLY A 68 30.23 -6.45 4.52
C GLY A 68 30.29 -6.02 5.99
N ALA A 69 31.51 -5.79 6.47
CA ALA A 69 31.80 -5.42 7.86
C ALA A 69 31.28 -4.02 8.28
N TRP A 70 30.76 -3.24 7.33
CA TRP A 70 30.35 -1.84 7.49
C TRP A 70 28.83 -1.64 7.50
N ASN A 71 28.04 -2.72 7.50
CA ASN A 71 26.57 -2.69 7.52
C ASN A 71 25.93 -1.87 6.37
N VAL A 72 26.49 -1.91 5.17
CA VAL A 72 25.90 -1.23 4.01
C VAL A 72 24.65 -1.99 3.58
N LYS A 73 23.51 -1.29 3.51
CA LYS A 73 22.23 -1.84 3.05
C LYS A 73 22.09 -1.67 1.54
N GLN A 74 22.05 -2.77 0.80
CA GLN A 74 21.78 -2.78 -0.63
C GLN A 74 20.30 -3.08 -0.87
N PHE A 75 19.66 -2.26 -1.72
CA PHE A 75 18.29 -2.49 -2.16
C PHE A 75 18.27 -3.62 -3.20
N GLN A 76 17.51 -4.67 -2.90
CA GLN A 76 17.37 -5.84 -3.77
C GLN A 76 16.00 -5.90 -4.48
N GLY A 77 15.10 -4.95 -4.19
CA GLY A 77 13.73 -4.93 -4.70
C GLY A 77 12.71 -4.85 -3.58
N TYR A 78 11.49 -5.29 -3.88
CA TYR A 78 10.41 -5.39 -2.91
C TYR A 78 10.13 -6.86 -2.58
N ALA A 79 9.74 -7.12 -1.34
CA ALA A 79 9.24 -8.42 -0.89
C ALA A 79 7.81 -8.27 -0.39
N VAL A 80 7.00 -9.32 -0.57
CA VAL A 80 5.66 -9.42 0.02
C VAL A 80 5.83 -9.62 1.52
N HIS A 81 5.43 -8.61 2.30
CA HIS A 81 5.38 -8.69 3.76
C HIS A 81 4.12 -9.41 4.23
N GLN A 82 2.99 -9.11 3.59
CA GLN A 82 1.70 -9.69 3.87
C GLN A 82 0.88 -9.78 2.58
N ALA A 83 0.10 -10.85 2.45
CA ALA A 83 -0.93 -11.01 1.44
C ALA A 83 -2.27 -11.31 2.11
N ILE A 84 -3.34 -10.64 1.67
CA ILE A 84 -4.71 -10.84 2.18
C ILE A 84 -5.60 -11.10 0.97
N GLU A 85 -6.29 -12.24 0.94
CA GLU A 85 -7.29 -12.48 -0.10
C GLU A 85 -8.39 -11.42 -0.01
N ARG A 86 -8.73 -10.83 -1.15
CA ARG A 86 -9.71 -9.71 -1.17
C ARG A 86 -11.09 -10.17 -0.72
N ARG A 87 -11.47 -11.40 -1.06
CA ARG A 87 -12.72 -12.05 -0.62
C ARG A 87 -12.82 -12.26 0.90
N ALA A 88 -11.68 -12.26 1.59
CA ALA A 88 -11.64 -12.44 3.04
C ALA A 88 -11.89 -11.13 3.81
N VAL A 89 -11.98 -9.98 3.12
CA VAL A 89 -12.18 -8.66 3.74
C VAL A 89 -13.67 -8.30 3.78
N HIS A 90 -14.19 -8.03 4.97
CA HIS A 90 -15.61 -7.72 5.19
C HIS A 90 -15.87 -6.24 5.46
N GLU A 91 -14.90 -5.57 6.06
CA GLU A 91 -15.00 -4.17 6.44
C GLU A 91 -13.66 -3.47 6.24
N VAL A 92 -13.73 -2.20 5.84
CA VAL A 92 -12.59 -1.31 5.76
C VAL A 92 -12.98 -0.03 6.48
N SER A 93 -12.17 0.36 7.45
CA SER A 93 -12.30 1.63 8.17
C SER A 93 -11.04 2.45 8.03
N HIS A 94 -11.21 3.76 8.06
CA HIS A 94 -10.14 4.76 8.01
C HIS A 94 -10.22 5.60 9.26
N THR A 95 -9.08 5.86 9.88
CA THR A 95 -9.01 6.58 11.13
C THR A 95 -7.79 7.45 11.19
N VAL A 96 -8.03 8.74 11.44
CA VAL A 96 -7.01 9.75 11.64
C VAL A 96 -6.96 10.09 13.12
N LYS A 97 -5.82 9.87 13.76
CA LYS A 97 -5.63 10.10 15.21
C LYS A 97 -4.45 11.05 15.47
N PRO A 98 -4.59 11.99 16.41
CA PRO A 98 -3.43 12.68 16.96
C PRO A 98 -2.46 11.68 17.60
N ALA A 99 -1.18 11.93 17.41
CA ALA A 99 -0.08 11.17 17.99
C ALA A 99 1.06 12.10 18.42
N GLU A 100 2.01 11.58 19.18
CA GLU A 100 3.26 12.26 19.50
C GLU A 100 4.44 11.38 19.08
N ASP A 101 5.53 12.00 18.64
CA ASP A 101 6.79 11.29 18.43
C ASP A 101 7.61 11.17 19.73
N ALA A 102 8.70 10.42 19.69
CA ALA A 102 9.52 10.13 20.88
C ALA A 102 10.17 11.37 21.52
N VAL A 103 10.17 12.51 20.82
CA VAL A 103 10.69 13.80 21.28
C VAL A 103 9.56 14.82 21.54
N GLY A 104 8.31 14.37 21.58
CA GLY A 104 7.15 15.17 22.01
C GLY A 104 6.57 16.08 20.93
N ASN A 105 6.95 15.93 19.66
CA ASN A 105 6.29 16.70 18.60
C ASN A 105 4.94 16.08 18.26
N ARG A 106 3.94 16.94 18.05
CA ARG A 106 2.62 16.54 17.56
C ARG A 106 2.72 15.96 16.15
N ARG A 107 2.05 14.84 15.95
CA ARG A 107 1.91 14.12 14.70
C ARG A 107 0.46 13.72 14.50
N THR A 108 0.16 13.31 13.28
CA THR A 108 -1.09 12.70 12.86
C THR A 108 -0.76 11.31 12.35
N GLU A 109 -1.45 10.31 12.88
CA GLU A 109 -1.42 8.94 12.39
C GLU A 109 -2.65 8.67 11.56
N ASP A 110 -2.40 8.28 10.32
CA ASP A 110 -3.40 8.00 9.30
C ASP A 110 -3.42 6.50 9.04
N ARG A 111 -4.48 5.82 9.47
CA ARG A 111 -4.53 4.36 9.59
C ARG A 111 -5.72 3.78 8.82
N LEU A 112 -5.47 2.67 8.13
CA LEU A 112 -6.48 1.81 7.53
C LEU A 112 -6.59 0.53 8.36
N LEU A 113 -7.80 0.11 8.67
CA LEU A 113 -8.09 -1.12 9.38
C LEU A 113 -9.06 -1.96 8.55
N LEU A 114 -8.63 -3.17 8.22
CA LEU A 114 -9.40 -4.16 7.49
C LEU A 114 -9.85 -5.24 8.46
N THR A 115 -11.15 -5.51 8.51
CA THR A 115 -11.68 -6.69 9.21
C THR A 115 -11.69 -7.85 8.23
N THR A 116 -10.91 -8.90 8.54
CA THR A 116 -10.78 -10.08 7.67
C THR A 116 -11.23 -11.36 8.38
N ASP A 117 -11.42 -12.45 7.63
CA ASP A 117 -11.65 -13.80 8.19
C ASP A 117 -10.56 -14.23 9.19
N GLY A 118 -9.32 -13.79 8.98
CA GLY A 118 -8.18 -14.09 9.85
C GLY A 118 -8.02 -13.13 11.03
N GLY A 119 -8.92 -12.16 11.19
CA GLY A 119 -8.84 -11.09 12.18
C GLY A 119 -8.50 -9.72 11.56
N PRO A 120 -8.32 -8.69 12.40
CA PRO A 120 -8.02 -7.34 11.92
C PRO A 120 -6.60 -7.25 11.33
N ALA A 121 -6.49 -6.57 10.18
CA ALA A 121 -5.21 -6.16 9.59
C ALA A 121 -5.14 -4.63 9.55
N GLU A 122 -4.07 -4.06 10.12
CA GLU A 122 -3.88 -2.61 10.22
C GLU A 122 -2.71 -2.16 9.33
N PHE A 123 -2.94 -1.12 8.53
CA PHE A 123 -1.92 -0.46 7.73
C PHE A 123 -1.82 1.00 8.15
N LEU A 124 -0.61 1.42 8.52
CA LEU A 124 -0.32 2.83 8.78
C LEU A 124 0.01 3.50 7.44
N VAL A 125 -0.89 4.33 6.92
CA VAL A 125 -0.70 5.06 5.66
C VAL A 125 0.40 6.09 5.82
N SER A 126 0.29 6.92 6.87
CA SER A 126 1.30 7.92 7.17
C SER A 126 1.35 8.26 8.66
N LYS A 127 2.53 8.72 9.08
CA LYS A 127 2.76 9.38 10.37
C LYS A 127 3.47 10.69 10.11
N GLY A 128 2.71 11.77 10.05
CA GLY A 128 3.17 13.07 9.53
C GLY A 128 2.59 14.25 10.30
N PRO A 129 2.79 15.48 9.81
CA PRO A 129 2.04 16.63 10.33
C PRO A 129 0.53 16.47 10.08
N ASP A 130 0.15 15.98 8.90
CA ASP A 130 -1.25 15.84 8.46
C ASP A 130 -1.53 14.43 7.92
N ALA A 131 -2.80 14.08 7.77
CA ALA A 131 -3.24 12.86 7.09
C ALA A 131 -2.94 12.92 5.59
N THR A 132 -2.63 11.77 5.00
CA THR A 132 -2.28 11.65 3.58
C THR A 132 -3.46 11.16 2.74
N LEU A 133 -4.29 10.27 3.30
CA LEU A 133 -5.46 9.73 2.61
C LEU A 133 -6.66 10.66 2.79
N SER A 134 -7.22 11.16 1.69
CA SER A 134 -8.46 11.93 1.68
C SER A 134 -9.70 11.03 1.80
N ASP A 135 -10.85 11.59 2.17
CA ASP A 135 -12.13 10.86 2.26
C ASP A 135 -12.55 10.27 0.89
N ASP A 136 -12.26 10.99 -0.19
CA ASP A 136 -12.53 10.54 -1.56
C ASP A 136 -11.63 9.35 -1.94
N ASP A 137 -10.33 9.45 -1.66
CA ASP A 137 -9.38 8.35 -1.88
C ASP A 137 -9.75 7.13 -1.02
N PHE A 138 -10.14 7.35 0.24
CA PHE A 138 -10.62 6.29 1.11
C PHE A 138 -11.87 5.61 0.54
N THR A 139 -12.81 6.37 -0.01
CA THR A 139 -14.00 5.82 -0.66
C THR A 139 -13.64 4.94 -1.86
N VAL A 140 -12.71 5.41 -2.71
CA VAL A 140 -12.19 4.61 -3.83
C VAL A 140 -11.52 3.33 -3.33
N PHE A 141 -10.67 3.44 -2.31
CA PHE A 141 -9.98 2.32 -1.68
C PHE A 141 -10.96 1.28 -1.14
N ARG A 142 -11.89 1.71 -0.29
CA ARG A 142 -12.91 0.84 0.31
C ARG A 142 -13.72 0.11 -0.75
N ASN A 143 -14.15 0.80 -1.81
CA ASN A 143 -14.95 0.19 -2.86
C ASN A 143 -14.17 -0.84 -3.68
N ALA A 144 -12.89 -0.60 -3.96
CA ALA A 144 -12.05 -1.57 -4.66
C ALA A 144 -11.81 -2.83 -3.81
N VAL A 145 -11.46 -2.65 -2.52
CA VAL A 145 -11.24 -3.76 -1.59
C VAL A 145 -12.52 -4.59 -1.42
N LEU A 146 -13.67 -3.96 -1.19
CA LEU A 146 -14.94 -4.66 -1.00
C LEU A 146 -15.60 -5.12 -2.31
N GLY A 147 -15.02 -4.83 -3.47
CA GLY A 147 -15.57 -5.23 -4.77
C GLY A 147 -16.89 -4.55 -5.15
N LEU A 148 -17.10 -3.32 -4.67
CA LEU A 148 -18.30 -2.52 -4.90
C LEU A 148 -18.22 -1.64 -6.16
N GLN A 149 -17.14 -1.73 -6.93
CA GLN A 149 -16.99 -1.02 -8.20
C GLN A 149 -17.92 -1.64 -9.27
N PRO A 150 -18.57 -0.82 -10.12
CA PRO A 150 -19.32 -1.35 -11.26
C PRO A 150 -18.37 -2.13 -12.18
N LYS A 151 -18.80 -3.33 -12.60
CA LYS A 151 -18.11 -4.15 -13.60
C LYS A 151 -18.09 -3.46 -14.97
#